data_AF-A0A971Y048-F1
#
_entry.id   AF-A0A971Y048-F1
#
_cell.length_a   1.000
_cell.length_b   1.000
_cell.length_c   1.000
_cell.angle_alpha   90.00
_cell.angle_beta   90.00
_cell.angle_gamma   90.00
#
_symmetry.space_group_name_H-M   'P 1'
#
loop_
_entity.id
_entity.type
_entity.pdbx_description
1 polymer ?
#
loop_
_entity_poly.entity_id
_entity_poly.type
_entity_poly.pdbx_seq_one_letter_code
_entity_poly.pdbx_strand_id
1 'polypeptide(L)'
;EAGGHIGQLSTMALVPQIIDAVPQPVVAAGGIADGRGVLAALSLGAQGVQMGTRFVCAAECIAHPRYKEMILKARDRDAVVSGESTGHPVRCLKNKFWQEYTSLEKAGAAPEELEKLGAGKYYEAAILGDVENGTVLAGAAAGMVDKIQPAAEIIEELFADARRQYLSLKEAVV
;
A
#
# COMPACT_ATOMS: atom_id res chain seq x y z
N GLU A 1 -0.86 -7.16 -1.06
CA GLU A 1 -0.44 -6.21 0.00
C GLU A 1 -0.47 -4.71 -0.34
N ALA A 2 -0.78 -4.32 -1.58
CA ALA A 2 -0.96 -2.92 -1.94
C ALA A 2 -2.16 -2.27 -1.21
N GLY A 3 -2.17 -0.93 -1.12
CA GLY A 3 -3.34 -0.16 -0.70
C GLY A 3 -4.29 0.09 -1.88
N GLY A 4 -5.55 0.41 -1.60
CA GLY A 4 -6.57 0.55 -2.65
C GLY A 4 -7.23 -0.78 -3.01
N HIS A 5 -7.78 -0.88 -4.22
CA HIS A 5 -8.36 -2.12 -4.70
C HIS A 5 -7.29 -3.20 -4.87
N ILE A 6 -7.58 -4.42 -4.42
CA ILE A 6 -6.60 -5.51 -4.40
C ILE A 6 -7.13 -6.79 -5.07
N GLY A 7 -6.20 -7.61 -5.57
CA GLY A 7 -6.46 -9.02 -5.83
C GLY A 7 -6.16 -9.88 -4.60
N GLN A 8 -6.17 -11.21 -4.79
CA GLN A 8 -5.97 -12.17 -3.70
C GLN A 8 -4.49 -12.58 -3.50
N LEU A 9 -3.68 -12.55 -4.55
CA LEU A 9 -2.29 -13.01 -4.49
C LEU A 9 -1.36 -11.96 -3.85
N SER A 10 -0.42 -12.43 -3.03
CA SER A 10 0.63 -11.59 -2.46
C SER A 10 1.72 -11.29 -3.50
N THR A 11 2.48 -10.23 -3.27
CA THR A 11 3.59 -9.82 -4.16
C THR A 11 4.61 -10.94 -4.36
N MET A 12 4.94 -11.66 -3.28
CA MET A 12 5.91 -12.77 -3.29
C MET A 12 5.48 -13.91 -4.21
N ALA A 13 4.18 -14.22 -4.26
CA ALA A 13 3.65 -15.30 -5.10
C ALA A 13 3.34 -14.82 -6.52
N LEU A 14 2.76 -13.62 -6.67
CA LEU A 14 2.26 -13.11 -7.95
C LEU A 14 3.40 -12.74 -8.90
N VAL A 15 4.38 -11.98 -8.42
CA VAL A 15 5.43 -11.39 -9.28
C VAL A 15 6.20 -12.45 -10.09
N PRO A 16 6.79 -13.51 -9.50
CA PRO A 16 7.53 -14.50 -10.28
C PRO A 16 6.65 -15.26 -11.29
N GLN A 17 5.40 -15.58 -10.92
CA GLN A 17 4.47 -16.25 -11.84
C GLN A 17 4.17 -15.40 -13.08
N ILE A 18 4.03 -14.08 -12.91
CA ILE A 18 3.81 -13.18 -14.06
C ILE A 18 5.06 -13.07 -14.91
N ILE A 19 6.25 -12.99 -14.30
CA ILE A 19 7.53 -12.93 -15.01
C ILE A 19 7.73 -14.17 -15.89
N ASP A 20 7.43 -15.35 -15.37
CA ASP A 20 7.53 -16.59 -16.14
C ASP A 20 6.51 -16.68 -17.29
N ALA A 21 5.37 -15.98 -17.15
CA ALA A 21 4.26 -16.05 -18.09
C ALA A 21 4.35 -15.05 -19.25
N VAL A 22 5.10 -13.95 -19.12
CA VAL A 22 5.11 -12.87 -20.11
C VAL A 22 6.53 -12.41 -20.48
N PRO A 23 6.80 -12.11 -21.76
CA PRO A 23 8.12 -11.63 -22.19
C PRO A 23 8.35 -10.13 -21.89
N GLN A 24 7.30 -9.37 -21.53
CA GLN A 24 7.40 -7.94 -21.28
C GLN A 24 8.01 -7.63 -19.91
N PRO A 25 8.61 -6.43 -19.73
CA PRO A 25 9.03 -5.94 -18.44
C PRO A 25 7.92 -5.95 -17.39
N VAL A 26 8.20 -6.54 -16.23
CA VAL A 26 7.30 -6.57 -15.08
C VAL A 26 7.77 -5.59 -14.01
N VAL A 27 6.84 -4.77 -13.52
CA VAL A 27 7.04 -3.85 -12.41
C VAL A 27 6.30 -4.39 -11.18
N ALA A 28 7.02 -4.68 -10.10
CA ALA A 28 6.43 -5.20 -8.88
C ALA A 28 5.73 -4.10 -8.08
N ALA A 29 4.53 -4.36 -7.58
CA ALA A 29 3.77 -3.40 -6.78
C ALA A 29 3.17 -4.04 -5.52
N GLY A 30 3.19 -3.28 -4.42
CA GLY A 30 2.56 -3.67 -3.15
C GLY A 30 3.54 -4.27 -2.15
N GLY A 31 3.50 -3.78 -0.91
CA GLY A 31 4.38 -4.22 0.17
C GLY A 31 5.81 -3.66 0.13
N ILE A 32 6.14 -2.82 -0.85
CA ILE A 32 7.48 -2.23 -1.03
C ILE A 32 7.48 -0.83 -0.42
N ALA A 33 8.30 -0.61 0.63
CA ALA A 33 8.42 0.68 1.33
C ALA A 33 9.87 1.14 1.58
N ASP A 34 10.86 0.25 1.41
CA ASP A 34 12.28 0.50 1.64
C ASP A 34 13.18 -0.29 0.66
N GLY A 35 14.50 -0.17 0.80
CA GLY A 35 15.47 -0.83 -0.09
C GLY A 35 15.46 -2.35 -0.03
N ARG A 36 15.07 -2.95 1.11
CA ARG A 36 14.87 -4.41 1.23
C ARG A 36 13.76 -4.88 0.31
N GLY A 37 12.64 -4.17 0.29
CA GLY A 37 11.53 -4.46 -0.62
C GLY A 37 11.91 -4.29 -2.09
N VAL A 38 12.71 -3.27 -2.42
CA VAL A 38 13.24 -3.06 -3.77
C VAL A 38 14.11 -4.25 -4.20
N LEU A 39 15.08 -4.63 -3.37
CA LEU A 39 15.97 -5.74 -3.67
C LEU A 39 15.21 -7.06 -3.82
N ALA A 40 14.27 -7.34 -2.92
CA ALA A 40 13.44 -8.54 -3.00
C ALA A 40 12.64 -8.59 -4.31
N ALA A 41 12.03 -7.48 -4.73
CA ALA A 41 11.31 -7.42 -6.00
C ALA A 41 12.22 -7.69 -7.21
N LEU A 42 13.43 -7.13 -7.22
CA LEU A 42 14.42 -7.39 -8.26
C LEU A 42 14.88 -8.86 -8.24
N SER A 43 15.04 -9.46 -7.06
CA SER A 43 15.38 -10.88 -6.91
C SER A 43 14.27 -11.81 -7.40
N LEU A 44 13.00 -11.38 -7.35
CA LEU A 44 11.88 -12.10 -7.95
C LEU A 44 11.86 -12.00 -9.50
N GLY A 45 12.75 -11.20 -10.09
CA GLY A 45 12.90 -10.99 -11.53
C GLY A 45 12.22 -9.74 -12.07
N ALA A 46 11.63 -8.90 -11.21
CA ALA A 46 11.02 -7.64 -11.66
C ALA A 46 12.10 -6.67 -12.17
N GLN A 47 11.76 -5.82 -13.14
CA GLN A 47 12.67 -4.81 -13.70
C GLN A 47 12.48 -3.42 -13.07
N GLY A 48 11.53 -3.29 -12.15
CA GLY A 48 11.26 -2.06 -11.42
C GLY A 48 10.24 -2.29 -10.33
N VAL A 49 9.98 -1.23 -9.57
CA VAL A 49 8.98 -1.24 -8.50
C VAL A 49 8.01 -0.07 -8.62
N GLN A 50 6.79 -0.28 -8.17
CA GLN A 50 5.77 0.75 -7.99
C GLN A 50 5.40 0.85 -6.52
N MET A 51 5.44 2.06 -5.98
CA MET A 51 5.20 2.34 -4.57
C MET A 51 4.12 3.40 -4.42
N GLY A 52 3.06 3.08 -3.66
CA GLY A 52 2.00 4.03 -3.33
C GLY A 52 2.21 4.65 -1.95
N THR A 53 2.00 3.85 -0.90
CA THR A 53 1.97 4.31 0.51
C THR A 53 3.20 5.11 0.94
N ARG A 54 4.42 4.71 0.53
CA ARG A 54 5.66 5.45 0.83
C ARG A 54 5.68 6.86 0.23
N PHE A 55 5.12 7.03 -0.98
CA PHE A 55 5.07 8.32 -1.68
C PHE A 55 3.88 9.20 -1.30
N VAL A 56 2.86 8.66 -0.63
CA VAL A 56 1.84 9.51 0.03
C VAL A 56 2.50 10.40 1.09
N CYS A 57 3.55 9.90 1.75
CA CYS A 57 4.36 10.65 2.71
C CYS A 57 5.54 11.41 2.05
N ALA A 58 5.53 11.62 0.73
CA ALA A 58 6.45 12.57 0.10
C ALA A 58 6.04 14.02 0.43
N ALA A 59 6.99 14.94 0.53
CA ALA A 59 6.74 16.35 0.82
C ALA A 59 5.83 17.01 -0.26
N GLU A 60 6.03 16.61 -1.51
CA GLU A 60 5.34 17.10 -2.71
C GLU A 60 3.92 16.53 -2.86
N CYS A 61 3.59 15.46 -2.15
CA CYS A 61 2.26 14.86 -2.23
C CYS A 61 1.21 15.81 -1.62
N ILE A 62 0.15 16.11 -2.36
CA ILE A 62 -0.91 17.04 -1.92
C ILE A 62 -1.92 16.43 -0.93
N ALA A 63 -1.74 15.17 -0.54
CA ALA A 63 -2.61 14.54 0.44
C ALA A 63 -2.63 15.34 1.75
N HIS A 64 -3.81 15.48 2.35
CA HIS A 64 -4.01 16.25 3.56
C HIS A 64 -3.05 15.77 4.67
N PRO A 65 -2.43 16.68 5.48
CA PRO A 65 -1.46 16.29 6.51
C PRO A 65 -1.95 15.20 7.46
N ARG A 66 -3.23 15.25 7.87
CA ARG A 66 -3.86 14.19 8.69
C ARG A 66 -3.82 12.80 8.06
N TYR A 67 -3.92 12.70 6.72
CA TYR A 67 -3.80 11.43 6.01
C TYR A 67 -2.39 10.87 6.13
N LYS A 68 -1.38 11.72 5.91
CA LYS A 68 0.04 11.36 6.06
C LYS A 68 0.34 10.95 7.50
N GLU A 69 -0.14 11.70 8.49
CA GLU A 69 0.02 11.37 9.91
C GLU A 69 -0.57 10.01 10.27
N MET A 70 -1.73 9.65 9.70
CA MET A 70 -2.34 8.35 9.94
C MET A 70 -1.47 7.21 9.39
N ILE A 71 -0.83 7.41 8.24
CA ILE A 71 0.16 6.45 7.71
C ILE A 71 1.37 6.35 8.65
N LEU A 72 1.93 7.47 9.10
CA LEU A 72 3.11 7.48 9.99
C LEU A 72 2.84 6.81 11.35
N LYS A 73 1.59 6.83 11.81
CA LYS A 73 1.16 6.20 13.08
C LYS A 73 0.74 4.74 12.90
N ALA A 74 0.62 4.26 11.67
CA ALA A 74 0.13 2.92 11.38
C ALA A 74 1.11 1.85 11.90
N ARG A 75 0.54 0.73 12.36
CA ARG A 75 1.26 -0.47 12.77
C ARG A 75 0.98 -1.61 11.81
N ASP A 76 1.68 -2.72 12.02
CA ASP A 76 1.63 -3.95 11.23
C ASP A 76 0.22 -4.51 11.00
N ARG A 77 -0.71 -4.29 11.93
CA ARG A 77 -2.09 -4.81 11.88
C ARG A 77 -3.16 -3.77 11.52
N ASP A 78 -2.77 -2.56 11.14
CA ASP A 78 -3.72 -1.47 10.90
C ASP A 78 -4.23 -1.43 9.46
N ALA A 79 -3.50 -2.00 8.50
CA ALA A 79 -3.96 -2.14 7.13
C ALA A 79 -4.93 -3.33 6.99
N VAL A 80 -6.19 -3.04 6.70
CA VAL A 80 -7.32 -3.97 6.67
C VAL A 80 -8.02 -3.94 5.33
N VAL A 81 -8.85 -4.96 5.09
CA VAL A 81 -9.66 -5.10 3.88
C VAL A 81 -11.14 -4.94 4.25
N SER A 82 -11.90 -4.34 3.34
CA SER A 82 -13.37 -4.27 3.35
C SER A 82 -13.90 -4.42 1.93
N GLY A 83 -15.20 -4.69 1.77
CA GLY A 83 -15.83 -4.77 0.45
C GLY A 83 -15.52 -6.08 -0.28
N GLU A 84 -15.22 -7.15 0.46
CA GLU A 84 -15.06 -8.48 -0.14
C GLU A 84 -16.40 -8.98 -0.69
N SER A 85 -17.51 -8.67 -0.01
CA SER A 85 -18.87 -9.05 -0.42
C SER A 85 -19.33 -8.38 -1.71
N THR A 86 -18.75 -7.23 -2.07
CA THR A 86 -19.09 -6.49 -3.30
C THR A 86 -18.30 -6.97 -4.52
N GLY A 87 -17.33 -7.88 -4.34
CA GLY A 87 -16.40 -8.30 -5.39
C GLY A 87 -15.28 -7.29 -5.68
N HIS A 88 -15.24 -6.16 -4.95
CA HIS A 88 -14.26 -5.09 -5.12
C HIS A 88 -13.54 -4.81 -3.79
N PRO A 89 -12.68 -5.73 -3.31
CA PRO A 89 -12.03 -5.58 -2.02
C PRO A 89 -11.05 -4.39 -2.03
N VAL A 90 -11.12 -3.59 -0.98
CA VAL A 90 -10.30 -2.38 -0.79
C VAL A 90 -9.47 -2.50 0.47
N ARG A 91 -8.15 -2.26 0.36
CA ARG A 91 -7.25 -2.16 1.50
C ARG A 91 -7.07 -0.70 1.95
N CYS A 92 -7.36 -0.45 3.22
CA CYS A 92 -7.27 0.84 3.89
C CYS A 92 -6.74 0.69 5.33
N LEU A 93 -6.49 1.81 6.01
CA LEU A 93 -6.21 1.81 7.45
C LEU A 93 -7.51 1.79 8.26
N LYS A 94 -7.50 1.05 9.37
CA LYS A 94 -8.62 1.00 10.33
C LYS A 94 -8.95 2.40 10.86
N ASN A 95 -10.21 2.80 10.71
CA ASN A 95 -10.81 3.98 11.33
C ASN A 95 -12.30 3.74 11.63
N LYS A 96 -13.05 4.80 11.99
CA LYS A 96 -14.49 4.69 12.28
C LYS A 96 -15.28 4.25 11.05
N PHE A 97 -14.98 4.83 9.88
CA PHE A 97 -15.64 4.44 8.62
C PHE A 97 -15.46 2.94 8.31
N TRP A 98 -14.24 2.41 8.44
CA TRP A 98 -14.01 0.98 8.22
C TRP A 98 -14.81 0.10 9.19
N GLN A 99 -14.94 0.51 10.46
CA GLN A 99 -15.74 -0.22 11.45
C GLN A 99 -17.23 -0.22 11.08
N GLU A 100 -17.77 0.92 10.65
CA GLU A 100 -19.16 1.05 10.19
C GLU A 100 -19.41 0.20 8.94
N TYR A 101 -18.59 0.38 7.91
CA TYR A 101 -18.70 -0.34 6.64
C TYR A 101 -18.66 -1.86 6.85
N THR A 102 -17.67 -2.35 7.59
CA THR A 102 -17.53 -3.80 7.82
C THR A 102 -18.60 -4.37 8.74
N SER A 103 -19.22 -3.56 9.59
CA SER A 103 -20.37 -3.99 10.41
C SER A 103 -21.61 -4.21 9.53
N LEU A 104 -21.89 -3.31 8.59
CA LEU A 104 -22.98 -3.46 7.62
C LEU A 104 -22.73 -4.60 6.65
N GLU A 105 -21.50 -4.73 6.15
CA GLU A 105 -21.09 -5.86 5.30
C GLU A 105 -21.33 -7.20 6.00
N LYS A 106 -20.95 -7.34 7.28
CA LYS A 106 -21.19 -8.56 8.08
C LYS A 106 -22.67 -8.80 8.38
N ALA A 107 -23.47 -7.74 8.43
CA ALA A 107 -24.92 -7.84 8.58
C ALA A 107 -25.63 -8.25 7.28
N GLY A 108 -24.90 -8.38 6.16
CA GLY A 108 -25.44 -8.79 4.86
C GLY A 108 -26.12 -7.64 4.11
N ALA A 109 -25.67 -6.39 4.32
CA ALA A 109 -26.11 -5.26 3.52
C ALA A 109 -25.89 -5.52 2.02
N ALA A 110 -26.80 -5.00 1.18
CA ALA A 110 -26.72 -5.18 -0.26
C ALA A 110 -25.49 -4.45 -0.83
N PRO A 111 -24.84 -4.97 -1.89
CA PRO A 111 -23.69 -4.31 -2.51
C PRO A 111 -23.93 -2.85 -2.88
N GLU A 112 -25.12 -2.52 -3.40
CA GLU A 112 -25.48 -1.16 -3.79
C GLU A 112 -25.57 -0.19 -2.59
N GLU A 113 -25.89 -0.70 -1.40
CA GLU A 113 -25.90 0.09 -0.16
C GLU A 113 -24.46 0.39 0.29
N LEU A 114 -23.60 -0.62 0.25
CA LEU A 114 -22.18 -0.49 0.58
C LEU A 114 -21.44 0.43 -0.41
N GLU A 115 -21.75 0.36 -1.70
CA GLU A 115 -21.21 1.25 -2.72
C GLU A 115 -21.59 2.71 -2.46
N LYS A 116 -22.87 2.97 -2.13
CA LYS A 116 -23.33 4.32 -1.77
C LYS A 116 -22.63 4.85 -0.52
N LEU A 117 -22.41 3.99 0.47
CA LEU A 117 -21.70 4.35 1.70
C LEU A 117 -20.22 4.71 1.44
N GLY A 118 -19.57 4.00 0.51
CA GLY A 118 -18.16 4.22 0.13
C GLY A 118 -17.93 5.37 -0.86
N ALA A 119 -18.97 5.84 -1.55
CA ALA A 119 -18.84 6.89 -2.55
C ALA A 119 -18.27 8.19 -1.96
N GLY A 120 -17.22 8.73 -2.59
CA GLY A 120 -16.58 9.99 -2.18
C GLY A 120 -15.65 9.90 -0.96
N LYS A 121 -15.67 8.80 -0.21
CA LYS A 121 -14.93 8.67 1.07
C LYS A 121 -13.41 8.79 0.95
N TYR A 122 -12.83 8.38 -0.17
CA TYR A 122 -11.41 8.62 -0.43
C TYR A 122 -11.09 10.11 -0.56
N TYR A 123 -11.93 10.90 -1.24
CA TYR A 123 -11.72 12.34 -1.40
C TYR A 123 -11.86 13.07 -0.06
N GLU A 124 -12.86 12.71 0.75
CA GLU A 124 -13.04 13.23 2.11
C GLU A 124 -11.78 13.04 2.96
N ALA A 125 -11.17 11.85 2.94
CA ALA A 125 -9.94 11.58 3.66
C ALA A 125 -8.71 12.27 3.04
N ALA A 126 -8.48 12.06 1.74
CA ALA A 126 -7.23 12.45 1.07
C ALA A 126 -7.11 13.95 0.84
N ILE A 127 -8.23 14.64 0.60
CA ILE A 127 -8.24 16.07 0.25
C ILE A 127 -8.81 16.91 1.39
N LEU A 128 -9.96 16.52 1.96
CA LEU A 128 -10.61 17.30 3.02
C LEU A 128 -10.07 16.98 4.42
N GLY A 129 -9.28 15.91 4.57
CA GLY A 129 -8.64 15.53 5.83
C GLY A 129 -9.54 14.82 6.83
N ASP A 130 -10.73 14.37 6.43
CA ASP A 130 -11.60 13.54 7.27
C ASP A 130 -11.10 12.08 7.28
N VAL A 131 -10.06 11.86 8.07
CA VAL A 131 -9.46 10.53 8.27
C VAL A 131 -10.26 9.64 9.21
N GLU A 132 -11.32 10.16 9.85
CA GLU A 132 -12.18 9.37 10.74
C GLU A 132 -13.32 8.72 9.96
N ASN A 133 -14.00 9.48 9.11
CA ASN A 133 -15.18 9.04 8.35
C ASN A 133 -14.92 8.83 6.85
N GLY A 134 -13.71 9.15 6.37
CA GLY A 134 -13.27 8.85 5.01
C GLY A 134 -12.46 7.55 4.91
N THR A 135 -12.06 7.19 3.69
CA THR A 135 -11.29 5.97 3.42
C THR A 135 -9.81 6.30 3.27
N VAL A 136 -8.99 5.89 4.24
CA VAL A 136 -7.53 6.07 4.20
C VAL A 136 -6.87 4.86 3.53
N LEU A 137 -6.81 4.88 2.19
CA LEU A 137 -6.12 3.86 1.38
C LEU A 137 -4.62 3.82 1.69
N ALA A 138 -4.15 2.68 2.18
CA ALA A 138 -2.74 2.39 2.42
C ALA A 138 -2.50 0.88 2.37
N GLY A 139 -1.28 0.49 1.98
CA GLY A 139 -0.85 -0.91 1.93
C GLY A 139 -0.37 -1.44 3.27
N ALA A 140 -0.12 -2.75 3.34
CA ALA A 140 0.39 -3.39 4.55
C ALA A 140 1.76 -2.85 5.01
N ALA A 141 2.53 -2.26 4.10
CA ALA A 141 3.81 -1.63 4.41
C ALA A 141 3.69 -0.23 5.06
N ALA A 142 2.49 0.24 5.40
CA ALA A 142 2.29 1.53 6.06
C ALA A 142 3.12 1.68 7.34
N GLY A 143 3.21 0.62 8.17
CA GLY A 143 4.00 0.65 9.40
C GLY A 143 5.53 0.69 9.20
N MET A 144 6.01 0.65 7.96
CA MET A 144 7.43 0.88 7.61
C MET A 144 7.71 2.34 7.24
N VAL A 145 6.67 3.19 7.16
CA VAL A 145 6.80 4.60 6.77
C VAL A 145 6.84 5.45 8.04
N ASP A 146 7.99 6.06 8.32
CA ASP A 146 8.29 6.70 9.61
C ASP A 146 8.56 8.22 9.54
N LYS A 147 8.68 8.77 8.33
CA LYS A 147 8.98 10.19 8.10
C LYS A 147 8.34 10.73 6.82
N ILE A 148 8.11 12.03 6.78
CA ILE A 148 7.83 12.78 5.55
C ILE A 148 9.15 13.36 5.05
N GLN A 149 9.45 13.16 3.76
CA GLN A 149 10.67 13.69 3.14
C GLN A 149 10.44 13.94 1.64
N PRO A 150 11.27 14.73 0.96
CA PRO A 150 11.19 14.95 -0.48
C PRO A 150 11.19 13.65 -1.28
N ALA A 151 10.45 13.60 -2.39
CA ALA A 151 10.35 12.43 -3.25
C ALA A 151 11.72 11.98 -3.79
N ALA A 152 12.60 12.94 -4.11
CA ALA A 152 13.96 12.66 -4.53
C ALA A 152 14.75 11.89 -3.45
N GLU A 153 14.68 12.33 -2.20
CA GLU A 153 15.35 11.66 -1.07
C GLU A 153 14.79 10.26 -0.80
N ILE A 154 13.46 10.05 -0.98
CA ILE A 154 12.87 8.70 -0.94
C ILE A 154 13.55 7.80 -1.97
N ILE A 155 13.68 8.24 -3.22
CA ILE A 155 14.29 7.43 -4.29
C ILE A 155 15.76 7.13 -3.99
N GLU A 156 16.54 8.15 -3.60
CA GLU A 156 17.95 7.98 -3.27
C GLU A 156 18.15 6.99 -2.11
N GLU A 157 17.37 7.13 -1.04
CA GLU A 157 17.42 6.23 0.12
C GLU A 157 17.06 4.79 -0.25
N LEU A 158 16.02 4.59 -1.07
CA LEU A 158 15.59 3.26 -1.53
C LEU A 158 16.71 2.52 -2.26
N PHE A 159 17.37 3.17 -3.22
CA PHE A 159 18.41 2.54 -4.02
C PHE A 159 19.75 2.44 -3.27
N ALA A 160 20.09 3.40 -2.42
CA ALA A 160 21.25 3.31 -1.54
C ALA A 160 21.11 2.14 -0.56
N ASP A 161 19.93 1.98 0.04
CA ASP A 161 19.66 0.87 0.95
C ASP A 161 19.61 -0.47 0.20
N ALA A 162 18.94 -0.56 -0.95
CA ALA A 162 18.93 -1.78 -1.77
C ALA A 162 20.35 -2.23 -2.15
N ARG A 163 21.23 -1.29 -2.52
CA ARG A 163 22.64 -1.57 -2.80
C ARG A 163 23.38 -2.10 -1.57
N ARG A 164 23.15 -1.52 -0.40
CA ARG A 164 23.73 -1.99 0.88
C ARG A 164 23.26 -3.40 1.22
N GLN A 165 21.96 -3.68 1.09
CA GLN A 165 21.39 -5.01 1.34
C GLN A 165 21.97 -6.05 0.37
N TYR A 166 22.14 -5.69 -0.91
CA TYR A 166 22.73 -6.59 -1.91
C TYR A 166 24.17 -6.98 -1.57
N LEU A 167 25.01 -6.02 -1.15
CA LEU A 167 26.39 -6.31 -0.76
C LEU A 167 26.45 -7.26 0.44
N SER A 168 25.61 -7.02 1.45
CA SER A 168 25.49 -7.90 2.63
C SER A 168 25.04 -9.32 2.25
N LEU A 169 24.01 -9.45 1.41
CA LEU A 169 23.53 -10.75 0.94
C LEU A 169 24.55 -11.48 0.08
N LYS A 170 25.31 -10.76 -0.74
CA LYS A 170 26.36 -11.35 -1.57
C LYS A 170 27.41 -12.06 -0.72
N GLU A 171 27.80 -11.48 0.42
CA GLU A 171 28.75 -12.10 1.37
C GLU A 171 28.14 -13.30 2.11
N ALA A 172 26.82 -13.35 2.26
CA ALA A 172 26.14 -14.44 2.96
C ALA A 172 25.83 -15.66 2.07
N VAL A 173 25.70 -15.45 0.75
CA VAL A 173 25.26 -16.48 -0.21
C VAL A 173 26.41 -17.00 -1.08
N VAL A 174 27.52 -16.24 -1.21
CA VAL A 174 28.73 -16.59 -1.98
C VAL A 174 29.90 -16.80 -1.05
#